data_AF-A0A7L5ABM5-F1
#
_entry.id   AF-A0A7L5ABM5-F1
#
_cell.length_a   1.000
_cell.length_b   1.000
_cell.length_c   1.000
_cell.angle_alpha   90.00
_cell.angle_beta   90.00
_cell.angle_gamma   90.00
#
_symmetry.space_group_name_H-M   'P 1'
#
loop_
_entity.id
_entity.type
_entity.pdbx_description
1 polymer ?
#
loop_
_entity_poly.entity_id
_entity_poly.type
_entity_poly.pdbx_seq_one_letter_code
_entity_poly.pdbx_strand_id
1 'polypeptide(L)'
;MKTTTERIQQRLQRPRKMTTISMRMPENVLEELKEIAPMLGFSGYQPLIRAYIGQGLRQDLTRLENSPVQILTESLRKQGIADEVISAAIAESGLKSA
;
A
#
# COMPACT_ATOMS: atom_id res chain seq x y z
N MET A 1 -9.03 8.20 -2.87
CA MET A 1 -8.42 6.97 -2.31
C MET A 1 -9.06 6.69 -0.96
N LYS A 2 -9.15 5.42 -0.54
CA LYS A 2 -9.56 5.08 0.83
C LYS A 2 -8.49 5.58 1.80
N THR A 3 -8.88 6.22 2.89
CA THR A 3 -8.03 6.64 4.00
C THR A 3 -7.44 5.44 4.75
N THR A 4 -6.35 5.63 5.48
CA THR A 4 -5.73 4.58 6.31
C THR A 4 -6.75 3.92 7.24
N THR A 5 -7.62 4.72 7.86
CA THR A 5 -8.66 4.28 8.80
C THR A 5 -9.71 3.38 8.12
N GLU A 6 -10.19 3.75 6.93
CA GLU A 6 -11.13 2.94 6.16
C GLU A 6 -10.52 1.59 5.74
N ARG A 7 -9.23 1.59 5.39
CA ARG A 7 -8.49 0.36 5.06
C ARG A 7 -8.32 -0.55 6.27
N ILE A 8 -8.09 0.01 7.47
CA ILE A 8 -8.01 -0.76 8.71
C ILE A 8 -9.36 -1.40 9.02
N GLN A 9 -10.44 -0.63 8.96
CA GLN A 9 -11.81 -1.13 9.21
C GLN A 9 -12.17 -2.29 8.28
N GLN A 10 -11.90 -2.17 6.97
CA GLN A 10 -12.12 -3.25 6.01
C GLN A 10 -11.32 -4.52 6.31
N ARG A 11 -10.12 -4.38 6.89
CA ARG A 11 -9.31 -5.53 7.30
C ARG A 11 -9.86 -6.16 8.58
N LEU A 12 -10.51 -5.42 9.46
CA LEU A 12 -11.07 -5.99 10.70
C LEU A 12 -12.34 -6.83 10.44
N GLN A 13 -13.07 -6.55 9.36
CA GLN A 13 -14.26 -7.32 8.99
C GLN A 13 -13.92 -8.79 8.69
N ARG A 14 -14.71 -9.72 9.27
CA ARG A 14 -14.66 -11.16 9.01
C ARG A 14 -16.06 -11.69 8.66
N PRO A 15 -16.21 -12.65 7.72
CA PRO A 15 -15.15 -13.27 6.91
C PRO A 15 -14.66 -12.34 5.79
N ARG A 16 -13.37 -12.41 5.46
CA ARG A 16 -12.82 -11.64 4.32
C ARG A 16 -13.05 -12.41 3.02
N LYS A 17 -13.60 -11.72 2.01
CA LYS A 17 -13.68 -12.26 0.64
C LYS A 17 -12.26 -12.42 0.07
N MET A 18 -11.94 -13.63 -0.36
CA MET A 18 -10.63 -13.97 -0.96
C MET A 18 -10.80 -14.18 -2.47
N THR A 19 -9.76 -13.86 -3.23
CA THR A 19 -9.69 -14.10 -4.67
C THR A 19 -8.44 -14.91 -4.98
N THR A 20 -8.60 -15.97 -5.78
CA THR A 20 -7.46 -16.78 -6.24
C THR A 20 -6.74 -16.05 -7.36
N ILE A 21 -5.41 -16.01 -7.27
CA ILE A 21 -4.53 -15.47 -8.31
C ILE A 21 -3.55 -16.56 -8.75
N SER A 22 -3.17 -16.55 -10.02
CA SER A 22 -2.12 -17.41 -10.57
C SER A 22 -0.96 -16.55 -11.01
N MET A 23 0.26 -16.89 -10.58
CA MET A 23 1.49 -16.19 -10.98
C MET A 23 2.64 -17.19 -11.16
N ARG A 24 3.56 -16.87 -12.06
CA ARG A 24 4.84 -17.61 -12.19
C ARG A 24 5.85 -17.03 -11.19
N MET A 25 6.66 -17.88 -10.60
CA MET A 25 7.71 -17.52 -9.65
C MET A 25 8.96 -18.35 -9.96
N PRO A 26 10.19 -17.80 -9.83
CA PRO A 26 11.40 -18.59 -9.95
C PRO A 26 11.41 -19.74 -8.93
N GLU A 27 11.88 -20.91 -9.35
CA GLU A 27 11.88 -22.12 -8.52
C GLU A 27 12.69 -21.93 -7.25
N ASN A 28 13.87 -21.29 -7.33
CA ASN A 28 14.71 -21.02 -6.18
C ASN A 28 14.01 -20.16 -5.12
N VAL A 29 13.24 -19.15 -5.56
CA VAL A 29 12.47 -18.29 -4.64
C VAL A 29 11.40 -19.09 -3.92
N LEU A 30 10.75 -20.03 -4.62
CA LEU A 30 9.74 -20.89 -4.00
C LEU A 30 10.37 -21.83 -2.95
N GLU A 31 11.56 -22.37 -3.23
CA GLU A 31 12.29 -23.21 -2.28
C GLU A 31 12.76 -22.42 -1.06
N GLU A 32 13.34 -21.24 -1.25
CA GLU A 32 13.71 -20.34 -0.15
C GLU A 32 12.49 -19.97 0.72
N LEU A 33 11.33 -19.70 0.10
CA LEU A 33 10.09 -19.43 0.83
C LEU A 33 9.59 -20.63 1.66
N LYS A 34 9.76 -21.86 1.14
CA LYS A 34 9.41 -23.09 1.88
C LYS A 34 10.33 -23.29 3.09
N GLU A 35 11.62 -23.00 2.93
CA GLU A 35 12.63 -23.12 3.98
C GLU A 35 12.36 -22.14 5.13
N ILE A 36 12.15 -20.87 4.82
CA ILE A 36 12.03 -19.82 5.86
C ILE A 36 10.64 -19.73 6.49
N ALA A 37 9.58 -20.20 5.82
CA ALA A 37 8.21 -20.14 6.36
C ALA A 37 8.07 -20.74 7.77
N PRO A 38 8.50 -21.99 8.04
CA PRO A 38 8.42 -22.56 9.39
C PRO A 38 9.33 -21.83 10.39
N MET A 39 10.51 -21.38 9.96
CA MET A 39 11.44 -20.61 10.81
C MET A 39 10.83 -19.29 11.27
N LEU A 40 9.98 -18.68 10.44
CA LEU A 40 9.23 -17.46 10.73
C LEU A 40 7.86 -17.72 11.38
N GLY A 41 7.54 -18.97 11.74
CA GLY A 41 6.30 -19.34 12.43
C GLY A 41 5.06 -19.43 11.54
N PHE A 42 5.23 -19.51 10.21
CA PHE A 42 4.13 -19.71 9.28
C PHE A 42 3.91 -21.20 9.00
N SER A 43 2.65 -21.59 8.78
CA SER A 43 2.29 -22.97 8.43
C SER A 43 2.72 -23.39 7.01
N GLY A 44 3.32 -22.49 6.23
CA GLY A 44 3.85 -22.76 4.89
C GLY A 44 4.13 -21.47 4.11
N TYR A 45 4.63 -21.63 2.88
CA TYR A 45 5.02 -20.50 2.03
C TYR A 45 3.84 -19.62 1.60
N GLN A 46 2.64 -20.17 1.39
CA GLN A 46 1.47 -19.38 0.98
C GLN A 46 1.02 -18.35 2.05
N PRO A 47 0.88 -18.71 3.33
CA PRO A 47 0.72 -17.73 4.42
C PRO A 47 1.82 -16.67 4.47
N LEU A 48 3.09 -17.08 4.29
CA LEU A 48 4.23 -16.16 4.30
C LEU A 48 4.16 -15.15 3.15
N ILE A 49 3.90 -15.61 1.92
CA ILE A 49 3.71 -14.73 0.74
C ILE A 49 2.63 -13.68 1.03
N ARG A 50 1.48 -14.09 1.57
CA ARG A 50 0.40 -13.14 1.91
C ARG A 50 0.84 -12.12 2.95
N ALA A 51 1.65 -12.53 3.93
CA ALA A 51 2.18 -11.63 4.94
C ALA A 51 3.15 -10.60 4.34
N TYR A 52 4.11 -11.04 3.53
CA TYR A 52 5.07 -10.15 2.85
C TYR A 52 4.38 -9.15 1.93
N ILE A 53 3.47 -9.61 1.07
CA ILE A 53 2.68 -8.72 0.21
C ILE A 53 1.89 -7.72 1.06
N GLY A 54 1.23 -8.20 2.11
CA GLY A 54 0.45 -7.34 2.99
C GLY A 54 1.29 -6.29 3.72
N GLN A 55 2.52 -6.63 4.12
CA GLN A 55 3.44 -5.73 4.79
C GLN A 55 3.98 -4.68 3.82
N GLY A 56 4.55 -5.09 2.68
CA GLY A 56 5.07 -4.16 1.67
C GLY A 56 4.00 -3.18 1.20
N LEU A 57 2.80 -3.69 0.90
CA LEU A 57 1.68 -2.83 0.50
C LEU A 57 1.27 -1.83 1.59
N ARG A 58 1.35 -2.19 2.88
CA ARG A 58 1.08 -1.22 3.95
C ARG A 58 2.13 -0.11 3.98
N GLN A 59 3.41 -0.48 3.91
CA GLN A 59 4.50 0.48 3.92
C GLN A 59 4.39 1.46 2.75
N ASP A 60 4.13 0.95 1.55
CA ASP A 60 3.96 1.80 0.36
C ASP A 60 2.72 2.67 0.44
N LEU A 61 1.58 2.14 0.87
CA LEU A 61 0.37 2.93 1.04
C LEU A 61 0.57 4.05 2.07
N THR A 62 1.21 3.77 3.21
CA THR A 62 1.56 4.80 4.20
C THR A 62 2.50 5.85 3.63
N ARG A 63 3.49 5.45 2.82
CA ARG A 63 4.42 6.38 2.17
C ARG A 63 3.72 7.30 1.17
N LEU A 64 2.79 6.76 0.39
CA LEU A 64 2.03 7.52 -0.60
C LEU A 64 0.96 8.41 0.05
N GLU A 65 0.28 7.93 1.09
CA GLU A 65 -0.70 8.72 1.87
C GLU A 65 -0.03 9.87 2.65
N ASN A 66 1.21 9.71 3.10
CA ASN A 66 1.97 10.76 3.80
C ASN A 66 2.96 11.52 2.90
N SER A 67 2.70 11.59 1.58
CA SER A 67 3.54 12.41 0.69
C SER A 67 3.48 13.88 1.14
N PRO A 68 4.64 14.57 1.29
CA PRO A 68 4.68 16.00 1.65
C PRO A 68 3.81 16.85 0.72
N VAL A 69 3.67 16.43 -0.54
CA VAL A 69 2.79 17.06 -1.52
C VAL A 69 1.34 16.95 -1.06
N GLN A 70 0.84 15.78 -0.69
CA GLN A 70 -0.56 15.61 -0.25
C GLN A 70 -0.86 16.43 1.02
N ILE A 71 0.06 16.42 1.99
CA ILE A 71 -0.07 17.23 3.22
C ILE A 71 -0.13 18.73 2.88
N LEU A 72 0.71 19.19 1.95
CA LEU A 72 0.72 20.56 1.47
C LEU A 72 -0.59 20.89 0.74
N THR A 73 -1.04 20.04 -0.19
CA THR A 73 -2.31 20.21 -0.93
C THR A 73 -3.49 20.37 0.03
N GLU A 74 -3.58 19.52 1.07
CA GLU A 74 -4.64 19.62 2.07
C GLU A 74 -4.54 20.89 2.93
N SER A 75 -3.32 21.29 3.31
CA SER A 75 -3.10 22.54 4.05
C SER A 75 -3.51 23.76 3.24
N LEU A 76 -3.15 23.84 1.95
CA LEU A 76 -3.52 24.93 1.05
C LEU A 76 -5.04 24.98 0.84
N ARG A 77 -5.70 23.82 0.67
CA ARG A 77 -7.17 23.76 0.57
C ARG A 77 -7.85 24.26 1.85
N LYS A 78 -7.33 23.90 3.04
CA LYS A 78 -7.84 24.41 4.33
C LYS A 78 -7.66 25.92 4.49
N GLN A 79 -6.68 26.51 3.82
CA GLN A 79 -6.47 27.96 3.76
C GLN A 79 -7.37 28.66 2.72
N GLY A 80 -8.25 27.92 2.02
CA GLY A 80 -9.20 28.48 1.06
C GLY A 80 -8.65 28.63 -0.36
N ILE A 81 -7.49 28.03 -0.66
CA ILE A 81 -6.92 28.06 -2.00
C ILE A 81 -7.71 27.09 -2.90
N ALA A 82 -8.12 27.58 -4.07
CA ALA A 82 -8.87 26.80 -5.04
C ALA A 82 -8.05 25.63 -5.60
N ASP A 83 -8.72 24.50 -5.83
CA ASP A 83 -8.08 23.26 -6.28
C ASP A 83 -7.40 23.43 -7.65
N GLU A 84 -7.92 24.32 -8.50
CA GLU A 84 -7.32 24.64 -9.81
C GLU A 84 -5.93 25.28 -9.65
N VAL A 85 -5.77 26.19 -8.68
CA VAL A 85 -4.50 26.89 -8.41
C VAL A 85 -3.46 25.91 -7.85
N ILE A 86 -3.89 25.04 -6.94
CA ILE A 86 -3.02 24.00 -6.36
C ILE A 86 -2.57 23.02 -7.45
N SER A 87 -3.48 22.60 -8.32
CA SER A 87 -3.18 21.68 -9.42
C SER A 87 -2.20 22.30 -10.43
N ALA A 88 -2.39 23.58 -10.78
CA ALA A 88 -1.48 24.32 -11.64
C ALA A 88 -0.07 24.44 -11.03
N ALA A 89 0.03 24.78 -9.75
CA ALA A 89 1.31 24.90 -9.04
C ALA A 89 2.06 23.56 -8.96
N ILE A 90 1.34 22.45 -8.73
CA ILE A 90 1.95 21.11 -8.74
C ILE A 90 2.46 20.76 -10.13
N ALA A 91 1.67 21.02 -11.18
CA ALA A 91 2.06 20.76 -12.57
C ALA A 91 3.30 21.57 -12.98
N GLU A 92 3.39 22.84 -12.55
CA GLU A 92 4.52 23.73 -12.83
C GLU A 92 5.80 23.33 -12.06
N SER A 93 5.65 22.84 -10.83
CA SER A 93 6.78 22.42 -9.98
C SER A 93 7.52 21.16 -10.45
N GLY A 94 6.98 20.43 -11.44
CA GLY A 94 7.56 19.16 -11.92
C GLY A 94 7.45 17.99 -10.93
N LEU A 95 6.78 18.19 -9.78
CA LEU A 95 6.42 17.12 -8.85
C LEU A 95 5.37 16.23 -9.53
N LYS A 96 5.82 15.15 -10.16
CA LYS A 96 4.89 14.14 -10.68
C LYS A 96 4.11 13.56 -9.51
N SER A 97 2.80 13.73 -9.53
CA SER A 97 1.87 12.96 -8.70
C SER A 97 2.07 11.48 -9.05
N ALA A 98 2.79 10.76 -8.18
CA ALA A 98 2.92 9.31 -8.25
C ALA A 98 1.73 8.63 -7.56
#